data_AF-A0A7C2Q8G3-F1
#
_entry.id   AF-A0A7C2Q8G3-F1
#
_cell.length_a   1.000
_cell.length_b   1.000
_cell.length_c   1.000
_cell.angle_alpha   90.00
_cell.angle_beta   90.00
_cell.angle_gamma   90.00
#
_symmetry.space_group_name_H-M   'P 1'
#
loop_
_entity.id
_entity.type
_entity.pdbx_description
1 polymer ?
#
loop_
_entity_poly.entity_id
_entity_poly.type
_entity_poly.pdbx_seq_one_letter_code
_entity_poly.pdbx_strand_id
1 'polypeptide(L)'
;MESRAAGSTAAGFSGGAMRFPPPTRDGGRGRAWEYINPRMQGRIGARGAMRGGRAGAPSLPVETLRKYGIVEMAKRKLIPYPGMEADLEEALKREEVRSLSVDDLVFLFKHQNELCDKCGRCCRIESPIHVSPHELSRIAEHLRVPYGELKRRLKLIPLRDGTYHLVGRPCPFLKGNLCSIYEVRPGVCRLYPAWYLYTQFVEDKPAQVDLECGVIKKLFAYKLAAAVAVIKLEREEPELFNKMVAGARELWEKFMPGEERMKDMPVEVQFMWLERWHRIFRTYVEGGRAHA
;
A
#
# COMPACT_ATOMS: atom_id res chain seq x y z
N MET A 1 -19.32 -8.17 -69.24
CA MET A 1 -19.38 -8.66 -67.85
C MET A 1 -17.98 -9.04 -67.48
N GLU A 2 -17.37 -8.37 -66.50
CA GLU A 2 -16.52 -9.02 -65.49
C GLU A 2 -15.99 -7.98 -64.52
N SER A 3 -16.35 -8.18 -63.26
CA SER A 3 -16.11 -7.35 -62.11
C SER A 3 -15.09 -8.02 -61.19
N ARG A 4 -14.08 -7.25 -60.80
CA ARG A 4 -13.40 -7.19 -59.48
C ARG A 4 -13.12 -8.49 -58.71
N ALA A 5 -11.84 -8.67 -58.36
CA ALA A 5 -11.45 -8.97 -56.99
C ALA A 5 -10.04 -8.43 -56.70
N ALA A 6 -9.93 -7.61 -55.65
CA ALA A 6 -8.69 -7.04 -55.14
C ALA A 6 -7.99 -8.04 -54.21
N GLY A 7 -6.73 -8.37 -54.49
CA GLY A 7 -5.85 -9.11 -53.60
C GLY A 7 -4.99 -8.16 -52.76
N SER A 8 -5.06 -8.30 -51.43
CA SER A 8 -4.19 -7.61 -50.48
C SER A 8 -2.78 -8.21 -50.52
N THR A 9 -1.78 -7.38 -50.79
CA THR A 9 -0.35 -7.76 -50.74
C THR A 9 0.15 -7.76 -49.30
N ALA A 10 0.72 -8.90 -48.91
CA ALA A 10 1.58 -9.03 -47.75
C ALA A 10 2.95 -8.41 -48.05
N ALA A 11 3.42 -7.51 -47.18
CA ALA A 11 4.81 -7.03 -47.20
C ALA A 11 5.53 -7.63 -45.99
N GLY A 12 6.50 -8.50 -46.26
CA GLY A 12 7.44 -9.03 -45.28
C GLY A 12 8.42 -7.96 -44.79
N PHE A 13 8.94 -8.16 -43.58
CA PHE A 13 10.14 -7.48 -43.12
C PHE A 13 11.14 -8.50 -42.59
N SER A 14 12.32 -8.46 -43.21
CA SER A 14 13.53 -9.22 -42.96
C SER A 14 14.14 -8.93 -41.59
N GLY A 15 14.79 -9.96 -41.03
CA GLY A 15 15.47 -9.89 -39.74
C GLY A 15 16.65 -8.92 -39.68
N GLY A 16 16.79 -8.30 -38.51
CA GLY A 16 18.00 -7.64 -38.04
C GLY A 16 18.20 -7.99 -36.58
N ALA A 17 19.23 -8.78 -36.28
CA ALA A 17 19.61 -9.16 -34.92
C ALA A 17 20.11 -7.93 -34.15
N MET A 18 19.42 -7.56 -33.07
CA MET A 18 19.85 -6.48 -32.20
C MET A 18 20.92 -7.02 -31.24
N ARG A 19 22.19 -6.67 -31.48
CA ARG A 19 23.30 -6.94 -30.56
C ARG A 19 23.17 -6.04 -29.33
N PHE A 20 23.12 -6.62 -28.14
CA PHE A 20 23.26 -5.89 -26.88
C PHE A 20 24.75 -5.82 -26.47
N PRO A 21 25.20 -4.72 -25.85
CA PRO A 21 26.59 -4.56 -25.41
C PRO A 21 26.91 -5.56 -24.29
N PRO A 22 28.19 -5.95 -24.13
CA PRO A 22 28.59 -6.87 -23.08
C PRO A 22 28.36 -6.24 -21.69
N PRO A 23 28.14 -7.05 -20.65
CA PRO A 23 27.96 -6.56 -19.29
C PRO A 23 29.21 -5.83 -18.83
N THR A 24 29.06 -4.58 -18.36
CA THR A 24 30.16 -3.84 -17.73
C THR A 24 30.57 -4.55 -16.45
N ARG A 25 31.89 -4.62 -16.23
CA ARG A 25 32.54 -5.46 -15.22
C ARG A 25 32.49 -4.92 -13.79
N ASP A 26 31.71 -3.86 -13.54
CA ASP A 26 31.56 -3.28 -12.20
C ASP A 26 30.20 -3.65 -11.62
N GLY A 27 30.23 -4.35 -10.47
CA GLY A 27 29.11 -4.95 -9.73
C GLY A 27 27.99 -3.99 -9.32
N GLY A 28 27.24 -3.50 -10.29
CA GLY A 28 26.15 -2.56 -10.12
C GLY A 28 24.81 -3.24 -9.87
N ARG A 29 24.23 -2.94 -8.71
CA ARG A 29 22.80 -3.06 -8.33
C ARG A 29 21.85 -3.04 -9.55
N GLY A 30 21.36 -4.21 -9.94
CA GLY A 30 20.28 -4.35 -10.92
C GLY A 30 19.00 -3.73 -10.37
N ARG A 31 18.53 -2.67 -11.01
CA ARG A 31 17.33 -1.92 -10.61
C ARG A 31 16.08 -2.70 -11.01
N ALA A 32 15.16 -2.89 -10.07
CA ALA A 32 13.88 -3.61 -10.18
C ALA A 32 12.85 -3.01 -11.18
N TRP A 33 13.30 -2.18 -12.13
CA TRP A 33 12.48 -1.21 -12.87
C TRP A 33 12.23 -1.54 -14.34
N GLU A 34 12.82 -2.60 -14.89
CA GLU A 34 12.65 -2.93 -16.32
C GLU A 34 11.34 -3.69 -16.67
N TYR A 35 10.45 -3.95 -15.72
CA TYR A 35 9.41 -5.00 -15.89
C TYR A 35 7.95 -4.55 -15.68
N ILE A 36 7.56 -3.36 -16.15
CA ILE A 36 6.14 -2.97 -16.27
C ILE A 36 5.68 -3.12 -17.74
N ASN A 37 4.58 -3.87 -17.92
CA ASN A 37 3.89 -4.24 -19.16
C ASN A 37 3.85 -3.13 -20.25
N PRO A 38 4.31 -3.39 -21.50
CA PRO A 38 4.26 -2.43 -22.61
C PRO A 38 2.86 -1.91 -22.98
N ARG A 39 1.78 -2.62 -22.66
CA ARG A 39 0.41 -2.12 -22.88
C ARG A 39 -0.02 -1.02 -21.90
N MET A 40 0.73 -0.78 -20.82
CA MET A 40 0.50 0.35 -19.91
C MET A 40 1.32 1.60 -20.25
N GLN A 41 2.20 1.54 -21.26
CA GLN A 41 3.12 2.64 -21.62
C GLN A 41 2.47 3.76 -22.47
N GLY A 42 1.20 3.62 -22.86
CA GLY A 42 0.52 4.56 -23.77
C GLY A 42 0.13 5.93 -23.22
N ARG A 43 0.57 6.33 -22.02
CA ARG A 43 0.24 7.67 -21.44
C ARG A 43 1.38 8.39 -20.72
N ILE A 44 2.60 7.87 -20.73
CA ILE A 44 3.73 8.53 -20.06
C ILE A 44 4.56 9.24 -21.12
N GLY A 45 4.17 10.46 -21.43
CA GLY A 45 4.85 11.29 -22.41
C GLY A 45 4.67 12.77 -22.11
N ALA A 46 5.40 13.29 -21.12
CA ALA A 46 5.87 14.67 -21.15
C ALA A 46 7.04 14.84 -20.17
N ARG A 47 8.16 15.27 -20.76
CA ARG A 47 9.43 15.70 -20.19
C ARG A 47 9.28 16.57 -18.93
N GLY A 48 10.25 16.47 -18.01
CA GLY A 48 10.55 17.61 -17.15
C GLY A 48 11.21 17.26 -15.82
N ALA A 49 12.55 17.33 -15.81
CA ALA A 49 13.40 17.72 -14.68
C ALA A 49 13.19 17.05 -13.30
N MET A 50 14.28 16.44 -12.80
CA MET A 50 14.56 16.42 -11.37
C MET A 50 14.54 17.88 -10.85
N ARG A 51 13.41 18.29 -10.27
CA ARG A 51 13.30 19.44 -9.37
C ARG A 51 12.47 18.96 -8.20
N GLY A 52 13.03 19.14 -7.00
CA GLY A 52 12.48 18.63 -5.76
C GLY A 52 11.01 18.94 -5.58
N GLY A 53 10.26 17.94 -5.13
CA GLY A 53 8.91 18.06 -4.65
C GLY A 53 8.61 16.81 -3.83
N ARG A 54 8.31 16.99 -2.54
CA ARG A 54 7.72 15.96 -1.69
C ARG A 54 6.39 15.56 -2.33
N ALA A 55 6.37 14.59 -3.23
CA ALA A 55 5.13 14.10 -3.80
C ALA A 55 4.42 13.24 -2.74
N GLY A 56 3.66 13.90 -1.86
CA GLY A 56 2.66 13.22 -1.04
C GLY A 56 1.70 12.43 -1.93
N ALA A 57 1.04 11.42 -1.38
CA ALA A 57 0.00 10.73 -2.15
C ALA A 57 -1.05 11.76 -2.62
N PRO A 58 -1.50 11.71 -3.88
CA PRO A 58 -2.51 12.64 -4.35
C PRO A 58 -3.73 12.53 -3.46
N SER A 59 -4.16 13.68 -2.93
CA SER A 59 -5.35 13.77 -2.09
C SER A 59 -6.58 13.32 -2.87
N LEU A 60 -7.35 12.39 -2.31
CA LEU A 60 -8.55 11.86 -2.95
C LEU A 60 -9.70 12.88 -2.90
N PRO A 61 -10.50 13.02 -3.96
CA PRO A 61 -11.72 13.82 -3.92
C PRO A 61 -12.72 13.30 -2.87
N VAL A 62 -13.50 14.19 -2.26
CA VAL A 62 -14.52 13.83 -1.26
C VAL A 62 -15.55 12.87 -1.85
N GLU A 63 -15.94 13.10 -3.10
CA GLU A 63 -16.89 12.26 -3.85
C GLU A 63 -16.37 10.84 -4.02
N THR A 64 -15.04 10.68 -4.12
CA THR A 64 -14.40 9.37 -4.18
C THR A 64 -14.59 8.64 -2.86
N LEU A 65 -14.35 9.31 -1.72
CA LEU A 65 -14.54 8.69 -0.40
C LEU A 65 -16.00 8.25 -0.19
N ARG A 66 -16.96 9.09 -0.60
CA ARG A 66 -18.39 8.75 -0.56
C ARG A 66 -18.74 7.56 -1.44
N LYS A 67 -18.28 7.57 -2.70
CA LYS A 67 -18.53 6.50 -3.69
C LYS A 67 -18.11 5.13 -3.16
N TYR A 68 -16.97 5.06 -2.47
CA TYR A 68 -16.46 3.79 -1.93
C TYR A 68 -17.01 3.43 -0.55
N GLY A 69 -18.01 4.17 -0.05
CA GLY A 69 -18.71 3.89 1.21
C GLY A 69 -17.89 4.19 2.47
N ILE A 70 -16.82 4.98 2.36
CA ILE A 70 -15.89 5.26 3.47
C ILE A 70 -16.59 6.07 4.57
N VAL A 71 -17.43 7.03 4.19
CA VAL A 71 -18.19 7.86 5.13
C VAL A 71 -19.11 6.99 5.99
N GLU A 72 -19.85 6.07 5.37
CA GLU A 72 -20.75 5.18 6.12
C GLU A 72 -19.99 4.18 7.00
N MET A 73 -18.80 3.76 6.57
CA MET A 73 -17.92 2.96 7.40
C MET A 73 -17.39 3.74 8.61
N ALA A 74 -17.09 5.02 8.47
CA ALA A 74 -16.66 5.89 9.57
C ALA A 74 -17.81 6.12 10.56
N LYS A 75 -19.03 6.40 10.08
CA LYS A 75 -20.22 6.57 10.94
C LYS A 75 -20.46 5.37 11.85
N ARG A 76 -20.33 4.14 11.33
CA ARG A 76 -20.48 2.91 12.13
C ARG A 76 -19.45 2.75 13.25
N LYS A 77 -18.35 3.51 13.22
CA LYS A 77 -17.31 3.49 14.25
C LYS A 77 -17.52 4.54 15.33
N LEU A 78 -18.31 5.57 15.04
CA LEU A 78 -18.58 6.67 15.95
C LEU A 78 -19.87 6.37 16.73
N ILE A 79 -19.89 6.80 18.00
CA ILE A 79 -21.14 6.83 18.78
C ILE A 79 -21.98 7.99 18.21
N PRO A 80 -23.25 7.80 17.82
CA PRO A 80 -24.10 8.87 17.29
C PRO A 80 -24.24 10.06 18.25
N TYR A 81 -24.14 11.29 17.74
CA TYR A 81 -24.34 12.51 18.50
C TYR A 81 -24.87 13.67 17.63
N PRO A 82 -25.51 14.71 18.23
CA PRO A 82 -25.99 15.87 17.48
C PRO A 82 -24.85 16.63 16.80
N GLY A 83 -24.96 16.89 15.49
CA GLY A 83 -23.93 17.61 14.73
C GLY A 83 -22.86 16.72 14.08
N MET A 84 -22.92 15.40 14.25
CA MET A 84 -21.96 14.45 13.63
C MET A 84 -21.79 14.64 12.12
N GLU A 85 -22.87 14.89 11.38
CA GLU A 85 -22.77 15.10 9.93
C GLU A 85 -21.95 16.35 9.59
N ALA A 86 -22.10 17.44 10.35
CA ALA A 86 -21.32 18.65 10.13
C ALA A 86 -19.83 18.41 10.43
N ASP A 87 -19.52 17.69 11.51
CA ASP A 87 -18.14 17.32 11.86
C ASP A 87 -17.51 16.39 10.80
N LEU A 88 -18.29 15.46 10.23
CA LEU A 88 -17.84 14.63 9.12
C LEU A 88 -17.55 15.45 7.86
N GLU A 89 -18.40 16.43 7.53
CA GLU A 89 -18.17 17.34 6.40
C GLU A 89 -16.92 18.21 6.61
N GLU A 90 -16.66 18.64 7.83
CA GLU A 90 -15.43 19.36 8.17
C GLU A 90 -14.21 18.45 8.08
N ALA A 91 -14.27 17.24 8.66
CA ALA A 91 -13.20 16.25 8.59
C ALA A 91 -12.86 15.84 7.15
N LEU A 92 -13.86 15.75 6.26
CA LEU A 92 -13.62 15.44 4.85
C LEU A 92 -12.84 16.52 4.11
N LYS A 93 -12.84 17.77 4.58
CA LYS A 93 -12.06 18.85 3.96
C LYS A 93 -10.57 18.74 4.30
N ARG A 94 -10.23 18.15 5.46
CA ARG A 94 -8.87 17.96 5.96
C ARG A 94 -8.03 17.11 4.99
N GLU A 95 -6.83 17.58 4.65
CA GLU A 95 -5.97 16.95 3.64
C GLU A 95 -5.40 15.62 4.14
N GLU A 96 -5.07 15.56 5.42
CA GLU A 96 -4.61 14.39 6.15
C GLU A 96 -5.63 13.24 6.10
N VAL A 97 -6.93 13.52 6.02
CA VAL A 97 -7.98 12.49 5.86
C VAL A 97 -8.00 11.96 4.42
N ARG A 98 -7.84 12.84 3.43
CA ARG A 98 -8.01 12.53 2.00
C ARG A 98 -6.75 11.99 1.33
N SER A 99 -5.57 12.25 1.91
CA SER A 99 -4.28 11.77 1.41
C SER A 99 -3.80 10.53 2.17
N LEU A 100 -2.74 9.91 1.67
CA LEU A 100 -1.98 8.90 2.40
C LEU A 100 -0.64 9.48 2.84
N SER A 101 -0.21 9.17 4.05
CA SER A 101 1.09 9.55 4.62
C SER A 101 1.99 8.33 4.84
N VAL A 102 3.23 8.59 5.26
CA VAL A 102 4.16 7.54 5.71
C VAL A 102 3.61 6.84 6.96
N ASP A 103 2.82 7.51 7.79
CA ASP A 103 2.25 6.93 9.01
C ASP A 103 1.17 5.91 8.68
N ASP A 104 0.39 6.16 7.62
CA ASP A 104 -0.55 5.20 7.08
C ASP A 104 0.15 3.93 6.60
N LEU A 105 1.31 4.08 5.95
CA LEU A 105 2.13 2.94 5.55
C LEU A 105 2.55 2.13 6.79
N VAL A 106 3.09 2.78 7.82
CA VAL A 106 3.49 2.14 9.08
C VAL A 106 2.30 1.44 9.74
N PHE A 107 1.15 2.11 9.79
CA PHE A 107 -0.09 1.55 10.32
C PHE A 107 -0.51 0.28 9.55
N LEU A 108 -0.48 0.31 8.22
CA LEU A 108 -0.81 -0.86 7.40
C LEU A 108 0.17 -2.01 7.61
N PHE A 109 1.49 -1.75 7.70
CA PHE A 109 2.47 -2.80 8.00
C PHE A 109 2.14 -3.54 9.30
N LYS A 110 1.64 -2.81 10.31
CA LYS A 110 1.29 -3.36 11.62
C LYS A 110 -0.08 -4.04 11.63
N HIS A 111 -1.09 -3.46 10.97
CA HIS A 111 -2.50 -3.82 11.18
C HIS A 111 -3.22 -4.41 9.97
N GLN A 112 -2.65 -4.43 8.77
CA GLN A 112 -3.38 -4.84 7.56
C GLN A 112 -3.98 -6.26 7.63
N ASN A 113 -3.34 -7.18 8.37
CA ASN A 113 -3.86 -8.53 8.55
C ASN A 113 -5.14 -8.55 9.39
N GLU A 114 -5.23 -7.74 10.44
CA GLU A 114 -6.42 -7.56 11.28
C GLU A 114 -7.55 -6.87 10.50
N LEU A 115 -7.18 -5.98 9.58
CA LEU A 115 -8.12 -5.26 8.72
C LEU A 115 -8.58 -6.06 7.50
N CYS A 116 -7.97 -7.20 7.21
CA CYS A 116 -8.25 -7.96 6.00
C CYS A 116 -9.61 -8.68 6.05
N ASP A 117 -10.47 -8.44 5.07
CA ASP A 117 -11.76 -9.16 4.93
C ASP A 117 -11.63 -10.57 4.36
N LYS A 118 -10.41 -11.04 4.06
CA LYS A 118 -10.13 -12.33 3.41
C LYS A 118 -11.00 -12.55 2.15
N CYS A 119 -11.26 -11.48 1.39
CA CYS A 119 -12.18 -11.47 0.26
C CYS A 119 -11.58 -12.04 -1.06
N GLY A 120 -10.27 -12.31 -1.09
CA GLY A 120 -9.56 -12.84 -2.26
C GLY A 120 -9.30 -11.81 -3.37
N ARG A 121 -9.55 -10.51 -3.16
CA ARG A 121 -9.33 -9.46 -4.17
C ARG A 121 -7.89 -9.46 -4.69
N CYS A 122 -6.90 -9.48 -3.79
CA CYS A 122 -5.49 -9.58 -4.18
C CYS A 122 -5.21 -10.81 -5.06
N CYS A 123 -5.78 -11.97 -4.74
CA CYS A 123 -5.63 -13.16 -5.57
C CYS A 123 -6.23 -13.03 -6.99
N ARG A 124 -7.13 -12.07 -7.24
CA ARG A 124 -7.73 -11.83 -8.57
C ARG A 124 -6.98 -10.76 -9.36
N ILE A 125 -6.43 -9.77 -8.67
CA ILE A 125 -5.84 -8.59 -9.32
C ILE A 125 -4.31 -8.55 -9.28
N GLU A 126 -3.67 -9.30 -8.39
CA GLU A 126 -2.20 -9.31 -8.30
C GLU A 126 -1.62 -10.19 -9.41
N SER A 127 -0.79 -9.60 -10.28
CA SER A 127 0.09 -10.29 -11.23
C SER A 127 0.96 -9.26 -11.94
N PRO A 128 2.25 -9.53 -12.19
CA PRO A 128 2.99 -10.72 -11.76
C PRO A 128 3.26 -10.71 -10.25
N ILE A 129 3.21 -11.88 -9.61
CA ILE A 129 3.64 -12.05 -8.22
C ILE A 129 5.09 -12.51 -8.24
N HIS A 130 5.97 -11.70 -7.67
CA HIS A 130 7.38 -12.06 -7.49
C HIS A 130 7.51 -13.06 -6.33
N VAL A 131 8.22 -14.16 -6.58
CA VAL A 131 8.44 -15.22 -5.61
C VAL A 131 9.89 -15.68 -5.64
N SER A 132 10.53 -15.67 -4.47
CA SER A 132 11.89 -16.19 -4.30
C SER A 132 11.94 -17.72 -4.27
N PRO A 133 13.10 -18.35 -4.55
CA PRO A 133 13.27 -19.81 -4.39
C PRO A 133 12.92 -20.31 -2.98
N HIS A 134 13.27 -19.54 -1.95
CA HIS A 134 12.96 -19.87 -0.55
C HIS A 134 11.45 -19.88 -0.28
N GLU A 135 10.72 -18.90 -0.78
CA GLU A 135 9.25 -18.87 -0.66
C GLU A 135 8.59 -20.03 -1.41
N LEU A 136 9.08 -20.35 -2.61
CA LEU A 136 8.61 -21.52 -3.36
C LEU A 136 8.86 -22.82 -2.61
N SER A 137 10.00 -22.96 -1.91
CA SER A 137 10.30 -24.12 -1.07
C SER A 137 9.28 -24.27 0.05
N ARG A 138 8.98 -23.19 0.77
CA ARG A 138 7.96 -23.18 1.83
C ARG A 138 6.56 -23.50 1.32
N ILE A 139 6.20 -23.01 0.14
CA ILE A 139 4.92 -23.31 -0.51
C ILE A 139 4.87 -24.80 -0.92
N ALA A 140 5.96 -25.34 -1.45
CA ALA A 140 6.05 -26.74 -1.87
C ALA A 140 5.87 -27.68 -0.67
N GLU A 141 6.56 -27.40 0.44
CA GLU A 141 6.43 -28.11 1.71
C GLU A 141 5.01 -28.07 2.26
N HIS A 142 4.39 -26.88 2.31
CA HIS A 142 3.02 -26.70 2.78
C HIS A 142 2.00 -27.49 1.95
N LEU A 143 2.20 -27.54 0.63
CA LEU A 143 1.33 -28.28 -0.30
C LEU A 143 1.70 -29.76 -0.41
N ARG A 144 2.78 -30.22 0.24
CA ARG A 144 3.34 -31.57 0.16
C ARG A 144 3.59 -32.03 -1.28
N VAL A 145 4.14 -31.13 -2.10
CA VAL A 145 4.53 -31.43 -3.48
C VAL A 145 6.03 -31.20 -3.67
N PRO A 146 6.72 -31.96 -4.54
CA PRO A 146 8.11 -31.70 -4.88
C PRO A 146 8.30 -30.30 -5.48
N TYR A 147 9.37 -29.61 -5.10
CA TYR A 147 9.70 -28.26 -5.59
C TYR A 147 9.70 -28.16 -7.13
N GLY A 148 10.33 -29.13 -7.81
CA GLY A 148 10.37 -29.18 -9.27
C GLY A 148 8.99 -29.36 -9.91
N GLU A 149 8.11 -30.13 -9.27
CA GLU A 149 6.73 -30.30 -9.72
C GLU A 149 5.93 -29.01 -9.53
N LEU A 150 6.06 -28.35 -8.38
CA LEU A 150 5.39 -27.07 -8.11
C LEU A 150 5.74 -26.02 -9.17
N LYS A 151 7.02 -25.87 -9.52
CA LYS A 151 7.47 -24.92 -10.55
C LYS A 151 6.82 -25.19 -11.91
N ARG A 152 6.78 -26.46 -12.32
CA ARG A 152 6.13 -26.87 -13.58
C ARG A 152 4.63 -26.60 -13.55
N ARG A 153 3.95 -26.99 -12.47
CA ARG A 153 2.50 -26.83 -12.30
C ARG A 153 2.07 -25.36 -12.32
N LEU A 154 2.85 -24.47 -11.71
CA LEU A 154 2.57 -23.04 -11.65
C LEU A 154 3.03 -22.25 -12.88
N LYS A 155 3.73 -22.89 -13.83
CA LYS A 155 4.30 -22.25 -15.03
C LYS A 155 5.09 -20.98 -14.69
N LEU A 156 5.96 -21.09 -13.68
CA LEU A 156 6.75 -19.97 -13.20
C LEU A 156 7.72 -19.47 -14.26
N ILE A 157 7.79 -18.16 -14.44
CA ILE A 157 8.73 -17.52 -15.37
C ILE A 157 10.01 -17.17 -14.58
N PRO A 158 11.16 -17.79 -14.89
CA PRO A 158 12.41 -17.47 -14.21
C PRO A 158 12.91 -16.08 -14.60
N LEU A 159 13.51 -15.37 -13.65
CA LEU A 159 14.15 -14.07 -13.82
C LEU A 159 15.67 -14.17 -13.75
N ARG A 160 16.37 -13.12 -14.19
CA ARG A 160 17.85 -13.07 -14.23
C ARG A 160 18.51 -13.13 -12.85
N ASP A 161 17.79 -12.74 -11.81
CA ASP A 161 18.25 -12.73 -10.41
C ASP A 161 17.98 -14.05 -9.67
N GLY A 162 17.53 -15.09 -10.39
CA GLY A 162 17.22 -16.41 -9.82
C GLY A 162 15.86 -16.51 -9.15
N THR A 163 15.05 -15.44 -9.18
CA THR A 163 13.67 -15.43 -8.70
C THR A 163 12.68 -15.83 -9.81
N TYR A 164 11.39 -15.83 -9.47
CA TYR A 164 10.34 -16.26 -10.38
C TYR A 164 9.15 -15.28 -10.36
N HIS A 165 8.52 -15.13 -11.52
CA HIS A 165 7.19 -14.55 -11.64
C HIS A 165 6.12 -15.63 -11.73
N LEU A 166 5.13 -15.53 -10.84
CA LEU A 166 3.84 -16.20 -10.97
C LEU A 166 2.87 -15.25 -11.68
N VAL A 167 2.43 -15.64 -12.88
CA VAL A 167 1.60 -14.77 -13.75
C VAL A 167 0.13 -15.16 -13.82
N GLY A 168 -0.24 -16.35 -13.32
CA GLY A 168 -1.60 -16.90 -13.46
C GLY A 168 -2.69 -16.02 -12.81
N ARG A 169 -3.75 -15.73 -13.58
CA ARG A 169 -4.95 -15.02 -13.10
C ARG A 169 -6.25 -15.79 -13.44
N PRO A 170 -7.19 -15.93 -12.48
CA PRO A 170 -6.99 -15.71 -11.04
C PRO A 170 -5.81 -16.53 -10.50
N CYS A 171 -5.24 -16.12 -9.37
CA CYS A 171 -4.12 -16.81 -8.75
C CYS A 171 -4.46 -18.32 -8.59
N PRO A 172 -3.53 -19.24 -8.94
CA PRO A 172 -3.80 -20.68 -8.88
C PRO A 172 -4.09 -21.21 -7.47
N PHE A 173 -3.75 -20.42 -6.45
CA PHE A 173 -4.06 -20.72 -5.04
C PHE A 173 -5.41 -20.17 -4.58
N LEU A 174 -6.19 -19.51 -5.45
CA LEU A 174 -7.52 -19.04 -5.10
C LEU A 174 -8.51 -20.21 -5.10
N LYS A 175 -9.18 -20.44 -3.96
CA LYS A 175 -10.27 -21.39 -3.79
C LYS A 175 -11.50 -20.63 -3.27
N GLY A 176 -12.43 -20.33 -4.18
CA GLY A 176 -13.54 -19.42 -3.89
C GLY A 176 -13.05 -18.00 -3.58
N ASN A 177 -13.16 -17.57 -2.31
CA ASN A 177 -12.64 -16.30 -1.81
C ASN A 177 -11.35 -16.44 -0.97
N LEU A 178 -10.91 -17.67 -0.71
CA LEU A 178 -9.81 -17.95 0.21
C LEU A 178 -8.54 -18.35 -0.54
N CYS A 179 -7.41 -17.89 -0.04
CA CYS A 179 -6.10 -18.33 -0.53
C CYS A 179 -5.76 -19.66 0.13
N SER A 180 -5.54 -20.71 -0.67
CA SER A 180 -5.19 -22.04 -0.18
C SER A 180 -3.81 -22.14 0.47
N ILE A 181 -3.00 -21.08 0.37
CA ILE A 181 -1.65 -20.99 0.95
C ILE A 181 -1.52 -19.79 1.89
N TYR A 182 -2.62 -19.35 2.53
CA TYR A 182 -2.68 -18.07 3.27
C TYR A 182 -1.53 -17.89 4.29
N GLU A 183 -1.16 -18.94 5.01
CA GLU A 183 -0.11 -18.92 6.04
C GLU A 183 1.32 -18.85 5.46
N VAL A 184 1.51 -19.36 4.25
CA VAL A 184 2.82 -19.40 3.55
C VAL A 184 2.84 -18.50 2.31
N ARG A 185 1.99 -17.48 2.28
CA ARG A 185 1.92 -16.50 1.19
C ARG A 185 3.30 -15.87 0.91
N PRO A 186 3.64 -15.61 -0.36
CA PRO A 186 4.81 -14.80 -0.72
C PRO A 186 4.80 -13.44 -0.03
N GLY A 187 5.97 -12.82 0.11
CA GLY A 187 6.17 -11.51 0.71
C GLY A 187 5.29 -10.45 0.07
N VAL A 188 5.25 -10.40 -1.26
CA VAL A 188 4.35 -9.49 -2.01
C VAL A 188 2.89 -9.66 -1.58
N CYS A 189 2.42 -10.91 -1.46
CA CYS A 189 1.04 -11.21 -1.04
C CYS A 189 0.77 -10.91 0.45
N ARG A 190 1.79 -10.99 1.31
CA ARG A 190 1.71 -10.63 2.74
C ARG A 190 1.72 -9.13 2.96
N LEU A 191 2.41 -8.40 2.07
CA LEU A 191 2.54 -6.95 2.14
C LEU A 191 1.42 -6.22 1.40
N TYR A 192 0.54 -6.89 0.67
CA TYR A 192 -0.62 -6.24 0.07
C TYR A 192 -1.64 -5.81 1.15
N PRO A 193 -2.16 -4.56 1.13
CA PRO A 193 -1.90 -3.50 0.14
C PRO A 193 -0.76 -2.53 0.49
N ALA A 194 -0.15 -2.64 1.68
CA ALA A 194 0.94 -1.77 2.15
C ALA A 194 2.11 -1.62 1.16
N TRP A 195 2.43 -2.67 0.39
CA TRP A 195 3.49 -2.66 -0.61
C TRP A 195 3.31 -1.53 -1.65
N TYR A 196 2.08 -1.23 -2.06
CA TYR A 196 1.84 -0.16 -3.04
C TYR A 196 2.17 1.22 -2.47
N LEU A 197 1.84 1.46 -1.19
CA LEU A 197 2.20 2.69 -0.51
C LEU A 197 3.71 2.77 -0.28
N TYR A 198 4.37 1.66 0.08
CA TYR A 198 5.83 1.59 0.18
C TYR A 198 6.49 2.03 -1.12
N THR A 199 6.06 1.46 -2.25
CA THR A 199 6.63 1.82 -3.55
C THR A 199 6.40 3.28 -3.92
N GLN A 200 5.28 3.85 -3.48
CA GLN A 200 5.00 5.26 -3.72
C GLN A 200 5.93 6.17 -2.93
N PHE A 201 6.09 5.94 -1.61
CA PHE A 201 6.84 6.84 -0.75
C PHE A 201 8.36 6.62 -0.76
N VAL A 202 8.81 5.38 -0.99
CA VAL A 202 10.22 5.00 -0.90
C VAL A 202 10.86 4.88 -2.28
N GLU A 203 10.10 4.45 -3.28
CA GLU A 203 10.60 4.25 -4.64
C GLU A 203 10.13 5.34 -5.63
N ASP A 204 9.41 6.37 -5.15
CA ASP A 204 8.88 7.48 -5.97
C ASP A 204 8.04 7.00 -7.17
N LYS A 205 7.30 5.89 -6.98
CA LYS A 205 6.36 5.35 -7.99
C LYS A 205 5.01 6.07 -7.93
N PRO A 206 4.27 6.13 -9.05
CA PRO A 206 2.90 6.62 -9.03
C PRO A 206 2.05 5.84 -8.04
N ALA A 207 1.22 6.56 -7.28
CA ALA A 207 0.33 6.00 -6.27
C ALA A 207 -0.62 4.95 -6.86
N GLN A 208 -0.59 3.73 -6.31
CA GLN A 208 -1.52 2.66 -6.68
C GLN A 208 -2.41 2.34 -5.47
N VAL A 209 -3.47 3.13 -5.29
CA VAL A 209 -4.43 2.94 -4.20
C VAL A 209 -5.62 2.12 -4.70
N ASP A 210 -5.73 0.87 -4.24
CA ASP A 210 -6.88 0.02 -4.54
C ASP A 210 -8.03 0.29 -3.56
N LEU A 211 -8.87 1.29 -3.85
CA LEU A 211 -10.01 1.69 -3.01
C LEU A 211 -11.13 0.65 -2.90
N GLU A 212 -11.07 -0.40 -3.70
CA GLU A 212 -11.97 -1.54 -3.57
C GLU A 212 -11.45 -2.56 -2.54
N CYS A 213 -10.20 -2.46 -2.11
CA CYS A 213 -9.65 -3.24 -1.02
C CYS A 213 -10.25 -2.79 0.31
N GLY A 214 -10.83 -3.73 1.05
CA GLY A 214 -11.44 -3.44 2.36
C GLY A 214 -10.45 -2.91 3.40
N VAL A 215 -9.17 -3.29 3.33
CA VAL A 215 -8.11 -2.75 4.19
C VAL A 215 -7.94 -1.24 3.97
N ILE A 216 -7.84 -0.81 2.71
CA ILE A 216 -7.68 0.61 2.37
C ILE A 216 -8.93 1.41 2.75
N LYS A 217 -10.14 0.87 2.47
CA LYS A 217 -11.39 1.54 2.88
C LYS A 217 -11.48 1.71 4.40
N LYS A 218 -11.09 0.68 5.15
CA LYS A 218 -11.05 0.74 6.62
C LYS A 218 -10.06 1.77 7.11
N LEU A 219 -8.86 1.84 6.53
CA LEU A 219 -7.86 2.86 6.85
C LEU A 219 -8.48 4.26 6.72
N PHE A 220 -9.02 4.62 5.56
CA PHE A 220 -9.65 5.93 5.37
C PHE A 220 -10.83 6.17 6.32
N ALA A 221 -11.63 5.14 6.60
CA ALA A 221 -12.73 5.25 7.56
C ALA A 221 -12.24 5.51 9.00
N TYR A 222 -11.12 4.91 9.41
CA TYR A 222 -10.49 5.21 10.70
C TYR A 222 -9.94 6.62 10.74
N LYS A 223 -9.26 7.07 9.67
CA LYS A 223 -8.74 8.44 9.58
C LYS A 223 -9.85 9.47 9.69
N LEU A 224 -10.95 9.26 8.97
CA LEU A 224 -12.12 10.13 9.02
C LEU A 224 -12.75 10.16 10.42
N ALA A 225 -12.93 9.01 11.06
CA ALA A 225 -13.47 8.94 12.42
C ALA A 225 -12.54 9.60 13.46
N ALA A 226 -11.22 9.42 13.33
CA ALA A 226 -10.24 10.07 14.19
C ALA A 226 -10.24 11.60 14.03
N ALA A 227 -10.32 12.09 12.80
CA ALA A 227 -10.41 13.53 12.53
C ALA A 227 -11.67 14.15 13.15
N VAL A 228 -12.81 13.46 13.09
CA VAL A 228 -14.04 13.88 13.79
C VAL A 228 -13.81 13.98 15.31
N ALA A 229 -13.15 12.99 15.90
CA ALA A 229 -12.83 13.02 17.33
C ALA A 229 -11.91 14.20 17.70
N VAL A 230 -10.95 14.53 16.84
CA VAL A 230 -10.05 15.68 17.03
C VAL A 230 -10.81 17.00 16.91
N ILE A 231 -11.64 17.19 15.88
CA ILE A 231 -12.51 18.39 15.73
C ILE A 231 -13.34 18.60 17.00
N LYS A 232 -13.93 17.53 17.51
CA LYS A 232 -14.76 17.57 18.70
C LYS A 232 -13.94 17.93 19.95
N LEU A 233 -12.77 17.32 20.11
CA LEU A 233 -11.86 17.59 21.24
C LEU A 233 -11.37 19.05 21.22
N GLU A 234 -10.98 19.57 20.06
CA GLU A 234 -10.57 20.96 19.85
C GLU A 234 -11.68 21.94 20.23
N ARG A 235 -12.92 21.65 19.83
CA ARG A 235 -14.09 22.51 20.06
C ARG A 235 -14.59 22.48 21.51
N GLU A 236 -14.68 21.30 22.10
CA GLU A 236 -15.36 21.11 23.39
C GLU A 236 -14.40 21.15 24.58
N GLU A 237 -13.15 20.72 24.40
CA GLU A 237 -12.16 20.61 25.47
C GLU A 237 -10.79 21.20 25.03
N PRO A 238 -10.74 22.49 24.63
CA PRO A 238 -9.54 23.09 24.04
C PRO A 238 -8.34 23.10 25.01
N GLU A 239 -8.58 23.22 26.32
CA GLU A 239 -7.52 23.17 27.33
C GLU A 239 -6.85 21.79 27.40
N LEU A 240 -7.66 20.72 27.40
CA LEU A 240 -7.16 19.36 27.39
C LEU A 240 -6.40 19.06 26.09
N PHE A 241 -6.96 19.47 24.95
CA PHE A 241 -6.28 19.35 23.65
C PHE A 241 -4.90 20.00 23.68
N ASN A 242 -4.82 21.27 24.09
CA ASN A 242 -3.56 22.00 24.18
C ASN A 242 -2.56 21.34 25.13
N LYS A 243 -3.03 20.82 26.27
CA LYS A 243 -2.19 20.08 27.22
C LYS A 243 -1.62 18.80 26.61
N MET A 244 -2.42 18.05 25.85
CA MET A 244 -1.98 16.82 25.18
C MET A 244 -0.92 17.15 24.11
N VAL A 245 -1.13 18.20 23.32
CA VAL A 245 -0.16 18.66 22.31
C VAL A 245 1.15 19.12 22.96
N ALA A 246 1.07 19.90 24.04
CA ALA A 246 2.24 20.37 24.77
C ALA A 246 3.05 19.19 25.34
N GLY A 247 2.38 18.22 25.98
CA GLY A 247 3.04 17.02 26.50
C GLY A 247 3.70 16.17 25.40
N ALA A 248 3.03 16.02 24.25
CA ALA A 248 3.62 15.32 23.10
C ALA A 248 4.90 16.00 22.59
N ARG A 249 4.91 17.33 22.51
CA ARG A 249 6.09 18.13 22.11
C ARG A 249 7.23 18.00 23.10
N GLU A 250 6.95 18.08 24.41
CA GLU A 250 7.97 17.94 25.44
C GLU A 250 8.66 16.57 25.38
N LEU A 251 7.88 15.50 25.25
CA LEU A 251 8.41 14.15 25.09
C LEU A 251 9.26 14.04 23.81
N TRP A 252 8.83 14.66 22.71
CA TRP A 252 9.59 14.68 21.47
C TRP A 252 10.96 15.33 21.63
N GLU A 253 10.99 16.56 22.17
CA GLU A 253 12.23 17.29 22.39
C GLU A 253 13.19 16.55 23.32
N LYS A 254 12.65 15.85 24.32
CA LYS A 254 13.42 15.07 25.29
C LYS A 254 14.06 13.82 24.69
N PHE A 255 13.34 13.08 23.85
CA PHE A 255 13.77 11.75 23.39
C PHE A 255 14.32 11.73 21.96
N MET A 256 14.00 12.74 21.14
CA MET A 256 14.42 12.85 19.74
C MET A 256 15.00 14.25 19.44
N PRO A 257 16.04 14.71 20.17
CA PRO A 257 16.63 16.02 19.92
C PRO A 257 17.27 16.07 18.52
N GLY A 258 16.86 17.02 17.68
CA GLY A 258 17.47 17.31 16.37
C GLY A 258 16.63 16.98 15.13
N GLU A 259 15.40 16.47 15.28
CA GLU A 259 14.51 16.16 14.16
C GLU A 259 13.47 17.29 13.95
N GLU A 260 13.87 18.40 13.31
CA GLU A 260 13.07 19.64 13.18
C GLU A 260 11.81 19.50 12.29
N ARG A 261 11.78 18.50 11.39
CA ARG A 261 10.73 18.32 10.37
C ARG A 261 9.32 18.04 10.89
N MET A 262 9.17 17.68 12.18
CA MET A 262 7.88 17.25 12.75
C MET A 262 7.11 18.40 13.43
N LYS A 263 7.75 19.54 13.71
CA LYS A 263 7.07 20.73 14.26
C LYS A 263 5.98 21.27 13.32
N ASP A 264 6.12 21.00 12.02
CA ASP A 264 5.23 21.46 10.96
C ASP A 264 4.17 20.42 10.55
N MET A 265 4.10 19.26 11.23
CA MET A 265 3.15 18.19 10.88
C MET A 265 1.80 18.35 11.59
N PRO A 266 0.68 17.95 10.95
CA PRO A 266 -0.65 17.95 11.56
C PRO A 266 -0.68 17.17 12.88
N VAL A 267 -1.46 17.64 13.85
CA VAL A 267 -1.49 17.10 15.23
C VAL A 267 -1.91 15.63 15.27
N GLU A 268 -2.77 15.23 14.35
CA GLU A 268 -3.28 13.87 14.15
C GLU A 268 -2.15 12.90 13.85
N VAL A 269 -1.14 13.36 13.11
CA VAL A 269 0.06 12.58 12.80
C VAL A 269 0.97 12.46 14.02
N GLN A 270 1.09 13.53 14.82
CA GLN A 270 1.79 13.48 16.11
C GLN A 270 1.10 12.47 17.06
N PHE A 271 -0.24 12.41 17.05
CA PHE A 271 -1.03 11.42 17.79
C PHE A 271 -0.92 9.99 17.25
N MET A 272 -0.81 9.77 15.95
CA MET A 272 -0.56 8.43 15.40
C MET A 272 0.80 7.87 15.79
N TRP A 273 1.82 8.72 15.98
CA TRP A 273 3.10 8.30 16.57
C TRP A 273 3.01 8.00 18.07
N LEU A 274 2.02 8.54 18.79
CA LEU A 274 1.69 8.12 20.16
C LEU A 274 1.12 6.69 20.24
N GLU A 275 0.70 6.04 19.15
CA GLU A 275 0.40 4.59 19.18
C GLU A 275 1.67 3.73 19.35
N ARG A 276 2.83 4.22 18.89
CA ARG A 276 4.14 3.63 19.23
C ARG A 276 4.41 3.78 20.74
N TRP A 277 3.97 4.90 21.32
CA TRP A 277 3.93 5.10 22.77
C TRP A 277 2.91 4.22 23.47
N HIS A 278 1.74 3.92 22.89
CA HIS A 278 0.75 3.00 23.51
C HIS A 278 1.34 1.61 23.75
N ARG A 279 2.27 1.14 22.90
CA ARG A 279 3.01 -0.11 23.15
C ARG A 279 4.04 0.04 24.26
N ILE A 280 4.79 1.15 24.28
CA ILE A 280 5.80 1.44 25.33
C ILE A 280 5.11 1.64 26.70
N PHE A 281 4.03 2.42 26.75
CA PHE A 281 3.14 2.59 27.91
C PHE A 281 2.48 1.29 28.32
N ARG A 282 2.03 0.43 27.39
CA ARG A 282 1.52 -0.89 27.75
C ARG A 282 2.61 -1.75 28.39
N THR A 283 3.84 -1.79 27.87
CA THR A 283 4.97 -2.45 28.57
C THR A 283 5.33 -1.80 29.89
N TYR A 284 5.16 -0.48 30.06
CA TYR A 284 5.43 0.22 31.32
C TYR A 284 4.32 0.00 32.37
N VAL A 285 3.06 -0.07 31.94
CA VAL A 285 1.87 -0.28 32.79
C VAL A 285 1.69 -1.76 33.14
N GLU A 286 2.00 -2.67 32.20
CA GLU A 286 1.98 -4.12 32.45
C GLU A 286 3.28 -4.59 33.14
N GLY A 287 4.44 -4.01 32.82
CA GLY A 287 5.71 -4.27 33.50
C GLY A 287 5.82 -3.62 34.88
N GLY A 288 5.09 -2.54 35.13
CA GLY A 288 4.98 -1.89 36.44
C GLY A 288 4.20 -2.69 37.49
N ARG A 289 3.56 -3.82 37.13
CA ARG A 289 2.92 -4.74 38.08
C ARG A 289 3.83 -5.88 38.55
N ALA A 290 5.07 -5.96 38.07
CA ALA A 290 6.04 -6.99 38.50
C ALA A 290 7.06 -6.48 39.52
N HIS A 291 7.02 -5.19 39.89
CA HIS A 291 7.92 -4.59 40.89
C HIS A 291 7.19 -3.67 41.89
N ALA A 292 5.97 -4.05 42.29
CA ALA A 292 5.32 -3.55 43.49
C ALA A 292 5.09 -4.71 44.46
#